data_AF-A0A7J9G6N1-F1
#
_entry.id   AF-A0A7J9G6N1-F1
#
_cell.length_a   1.000
_cell.length_b   1.000
_cell.length_c   1.000
_cell.angle_alpha   90.00
_cell.angle_beta   90.00
_cell.angle_gamma   90.00
#
_symmetry.space_group_name_H-M   'P 1'
#
loop_
_entity.id
_entity.type
_entity.pdbx_description
1 polymer ?
#
loop_
_entity_poly.entity_id
_entity_poly.type
_entity_poly.pdbx_seq_one_letter_code
_entity_poly.pdbx_strand_id
1 'polypeptide(L)'
;MDKNAFKLSLLRTAPRLASVRIFDQKIVPQTAEQVRVLTAANSPNGIQGLLQYFNLVEGCLTMIVSHQKQHNFTYDWIVRTRVDGYWNAPLNPQHFVAGRYTVPSGSVYGGLNDRLGIGDFYTSKAALSRLSLIPKLDSAGYRRLNSESAFKAQLTTQNIAYVENRLPFCVVTDRRYRFPPSHMGVPVAALSSPGPLSGAKCRPCTPVCKGRCVADVMSSLDKRWSWTNWRNGTIELCDAHGGWEDGWEMIFDRVAGKKLAEGRRQVKDLMFEECVADFREMKKKAVNWEAPTPEEICGLGLKITPK
;
A
#
# COMPACT_ATOMS: atom_id res chain seq x y z
N MET A 1 -7.49 13.56 8.89
CA MET A 1 -6.59 13.55 7.72
C MET A 1 -5.20 13.38 8.30
N ASP A 2 -4.32 12.62 7.65
CA ASP A 2 -2.97 12.40 8.18
C ASP A 2 -2.13 13.69 8.06
N LYS A 3 -1.30 14.00 9.06
CA LYS A 3 -0.40 15.18 9.03
C LYS A 3 0.60 15.15 7.87
N ASN A 4 0.81 14.01 7.23
CA ASN A 4 1.66 13.87 6.05
C ASN A 4 0.89 14.02 4.72
N ALA A 5 -0.40 14.34 4.74
CA ALA A 5 -1.20 14.50 3.52
C ALA A 5 -0.63 15.57 2.57
N PHE A 6 0.06 16.58 3.11
CA PHE A 6 0.75 17.61 2.33
C PHE A 6 1.74 17.03 1.31
N LYS A 7 2.35 15.86 1.58
CA LYS A 7 3.30 15.18 0.68
C LYS A 7 2.66 14.75 -0.64
N LEU A 8 1.34 14.64 -0.68
CA LEU A 8 0.60 14.36 -1.92
C LEU A 8 0.69 15.51 -2.94
N SER A 9 1.15 16.70 -2.54
CA SER A 9 1.43 17.81 -3.45
C SER A 9 2.41 17.44 -4.57
N LEU A 10 3.31 16.48 -4.33
CA LEU A 10 4.22 15.91 -5.34
C LEU A 10 3.49 15.36 -6.58
N LEU A 11 2.24 14.93 -6.42
CA LEU A 11 1.40 14.43 -7.51
C LEU A 11 0.94 15.53 -8.48
N ARG A 12 1.26 16.81 -8.23
CA ARG A 12 1.11 17.87 -9.24
C ARG A 12 1.83 17.53 -10.54
N THR A 13 2.93 16.78 -10.47
CA THR A 13 3.72 16.37 -11.63
C THR A 13 3.10 15.18 -12.40
N ALA A 14 2.02 14.59 -11.88
CA ALA A 14 1.33 13.52 -12.58
C ALA A 14 0.75 14.04 -13.91
N PRO A 15 1.00 13.34 -15.03
CA PRO A 15 0.60 13.82 -16.35
C PRO A 15 -0.92 13.83 -16.53
N ARG A 16 -1.64 12.94 -15.83
CA ARG A 16 -3.11 12.80 -15.87
C ARG A 16 -3.62 12.46 -14.49
N LEU A 17 -4.67 13.15 -14.06
CA LEU A 17 -5.38 12.88 -12.82
C LEU A 17 -6.88 12.80 -13.11
N ALA A 18 -7.44 11.60 -13.02
CA ALA A 18 -8.88 11.41 -13.23
C ALA A 18 -9.68 11.95 -12.03
N SER A 19 -9.32 11.52 -10.82
CA SER A 19 -10.03 11.94 -9.62
C SER A 19 -9.10 11.93 -8.42
N VAL A 20 -9.31 12.88 -7.51
CA VAL A 20 -8.57 13.02 -6.27
C VAL A 20 -9.58 13.04 -5.13
N ARG A 21 -9.35 12.19 -4.14
CA ARG A 21 -10.16 12.13 -2.92
C ARG A 21 -9.26 12.11 -1.70
N ILE A 22 -9.27 13.17 -0.91
CA ILE A 22 -8.52 13.30 0.34
C ILE A 22 -9.52 13.72 1.41
N PHE A 23 -9.56 13.04 2.56
CA PHE A 23 -10.59 13.31 3.56
C PHE A 23 -10.16 12.89 4.96
N ASP A 24 -10.85 13.45 5.96
CA ASP A 24 -10.76 12.98 7.33
C ASP A 24 -11.41 11.62 7.49
N GLN A 25 -10.65 10.65 8.01
CA GLN A 25 -11.22 9.36 8.38
C GLN A 25 -12.26 9.57 9.48
N LYS A 26 -13.51 9.25 9.16
CA LYS A 26 -14.61 9.20 10.11
C LYS A 26 -14.77 7.77 10.65
N ILE A 27 -15.41 7.64 11.81
CA ILE A 27 -15.81 6.34 12.33
C ILE A 27 -16.77 5.71 11.31
N VAL A 28 -16.53 4.44 10.97
CA VAL A 28 -17.45 3.67 10.14
C VAL A 28 -18.37 2.91 11.10
N PRO A 29 -19.70 3.18 11.10
CA PRO A 29 -20.65 2.45 11.92
C PRO A 29 -20.52 0.94 11.66
N GLN A 30 -20.42 0.16 12.74
CA GLN A 30 -20.25 -1.28 12.66
C GLN A 30 -21.62 -1.94 12.51
N THR A 31 -21.76 -2.85 11.55
CA THR A 31 -22.93 -3.73 11.47
C THR A 31 -22.67 -5.06 12.19
N ALA A 32 -23.73 -5.78 12.53
CA ALA A 32 -23.59 -7.08 13.19
C ALA A 32 -22.84 -8.09 12.30
N GLU A 33 -23.05 -8.05 10.99
CA GLU A 33 -22.33 -8.87 9.99
C GLU A 33 -20.83 -8.56 10.01
N GLN A 34 -20.47 -7.27 10.03
CA GLN A 34 -19.06 -6.85 10.06
C GLN A 34 -18.34 -7.38 11.30
N VAL A 35 -18.97 -7.29 12.47
CA VAL A 35 -18.39 -7.79 13.73
C VAL A 35 -18.28 -9.31 13.76
N ARG A 36 -19.22 -10.04 13.13
CA ARG A 36 -19.14 -11.51 13.01
C ARG A 36 -18.05 -11.96 12.05
N VAL A 37 -18.00 -11.32 10.87
CA VAL A 37 -17.09 -11.72 9.78
C VAL A 37 -15.66 -11.31 10.06
N LEU A 38 -15.43 -10.12 10.62
CA LEU A 38 -14.10 -9.55 10.75
C LEU A 38 -13.52 -9.75 12.15
N THR A 39 -12.19 -9.77 12.25
CA THR A 39 -11.47 -9.69 13.53
C THR A 39 -10.47 -8.54 13.51
N ALA A 40 -10.23 -7.98 14.69
CA ALA A 40 -9.19 -6.99 14.93
C ALA A 40 -7.76 -7.59 14.92
N ALA A 41 -7.63 -8.92 14.82
CA ALA A 41 -6.33 -9.59 14.84
C ALA A 41 -5.37 -8.98 13.80
N ASN A 42 -4.14 -8.67 14.26
CA ASN A 42 -3.06 -8.08 13.46
C ASN A 42 -3.34 -6.66 12.92
N SER A 43 -4.41 -6.00 13.39
CA SER A 43 -4.69 -4.59 13.09
C SER A 43 -4.21 -3.70 14.24
N PRO A 44 -3.33 -2.72 14.01
CA PRO A 44 -2.89 -1.80 15.07
C PRO A 44 -4.02 -0.90 15.58
N ASN A 45 -5.05 -0.67 14.76
CA ASN A 45 -6.17 0.23 15.06
C ASN A 45 -7.50 -0.55 15.24
N GLY A 46 -7.40 -1.83 15.60
CA GLY A 46 -8.55 -2.71 15.80
C GLY A 46 -9.46 -2.83 14.56
N ILE A 47 -10.74 -3.12 14.81
CA ILE A 47 -11.76 -3.29 13.75
C ILE A 47 -12.05 -1.98 13.00
N GLN A 48 -11.98 -0.83 13.67
CA GLN A 48 -12.20 0.47 13.02
C GLN A 48 -11.12 0.77 11.98
N GLY A 49 -9.85 0.47 12.26
CA GLY A 49 -8.79 0.60 11.27
C GLY A 49 -9.04 -0.23 10.01
N LEU A 50 -9.62 -1.43 10.18
CA LEU A 50 -9.96 -2.31 9.07
C LEU A 50 -11.13 -1.75 8.24
N LEU A 51 -12.20 -1.30 8.90
CA LEU A 51 -13.36 -0.71 8.23
C LEU A 51 -13.01 0.58 7.50
N GLN A 52 -12.17 1.44 8.09
CA GLN A 52 -11.67 2.65 7.44
C GLN A 52 -10.83 2.32 6.21
N TYR A 53 -9.96 1.31 6.30
CA TYR A 53 -9.21 0.82 5.15
C TYR A 53 -10.12 0.26 4.05
N PHE A 54 -11.13 -0.53 4.40
CA PHE A 54 -12.09 -1.06 3.43
C PHE A 54 -12.91 0.05 2.76
N ASN A 55 -13.33 1.05 3.54
CA ASN A 55 -14.00 2.25 3.02
C ASN A 55 -13.11 3.02 2.02
N LEU A 56 -11.81 3.15 2.30
CA LEU A 56 -10.86 3.78 1.37
C LEU A 56 -10.78 2.99 0.05
N VAL A 57 -10.63 1.67 0.13
CA VAL A 57 -10.50 0.80 -1.04
C VAL A 57 -11.78 0.82 -1.88
N GLU A 58 -12.95 0.76 -1.24
CA GLU A 58 -14.23 0.80 -1.95
C GLU A 58 -14.53 2.20 -2.51
N GLY A 59 -14.05 3.26 -1.84
CA GLY A 59 -14.06 4.61 -2.39
C GLY A 59 -13.30 4.72 -3.72
N CYS A 60 -12.17 4.04 -3.87
CA CYS A 60 -11.45 3.96 -5.15
C CYS A 60 -12.29 3.29 -6.24
N LEU A 61 -13.03 2.22 -5.91
CA LEU A 61 -13.94 1.57 -6.87
C LEU A 61 -15.03 2.53 -7.34
N THR A 62 -15.63 3.29 -6.44
CA THR A 62 -16.63 4.31 -6.80
C THR A 62 -16.04 5.34 -7.76
N MET A 63 -14.82 5.83 -7.49
CA MET A 63 -14.13 6.79 -8.36
C MET A 63 -13.86 6.21 -9.76
N ILE A 64 -13.40 4.96 -9.83
CA ILE A 64 -13.16 4.24 -11.10
C ILE A 64 -14.45 4.10 -11.91
N VAL A 65 -15.53 3.63 -11.29
CA VAL A 65 -16.83 3.42 -11.94
C VAL A 65 -17.43 4.75 -12.43
N SER A 66 -17.35 5.80 -11.62
CA SER A 66 -17.83 7.14 -12.00
C SER A 66 -17.08 7.67 -13.21
N HIS A 67 -15.75 7.54 -13.24
CA HIS A 67 -14.95 8.01 -14.37
C HIS A 67 -15.24 7.23 -15.66
N GLN A 68 -15.36 5.89 -15.59
CA GLN A 68 -15.78 5.06 -16.73
C GLN A 68 -17.14 5.49 -17.29
N LYS A 69 -18.11 5.73 -16.40
CA LYS A 69 -19.46 6.16 -16.79
C LYS A 69 -19.46 7.55 -17.43
N GLN A 70 -18.70 8.49 -16.86
CA GLN A 70 -18.61 9.87 -17.36
C GLN A 70 -17.99 9.95 -18.76
N HIS A 71 -17.06 9.04 -19.08
CA HIS A 71 -16.30 9.07 -20.33
C HIS A 71 -16.62 7.91 -21.29
N ASN A 72 -17.65 7.12 -20.98
CA ASN A 72 -18.13 6.01 -21.80
C ASN A 72 -17.03 5.02 -22.25
N PHE A 73 -16.20 4.56 -21.31
CA PHE A 73 -15.19 3.54 -21.56
C PHE A 73 -15.07 2.57 -20.39
N THR A 74 -14.39 1.44 -20.60
CA THR A 74 -14.02 0.50 -19.53
C THR A 74 -12.50 0.39 -19.46
N TYR A 75 -11.93 0.40 -18.26
CA TYR A 75 -10.51 0.14 -18.07
C TYR A 75 -10.21 -1.32 -18.37
N ASP A 76 -9.26 -1.57 -19.28
CA ASP A 76 -8.74 -2.93 -19.52
C ASP A 76 -8.04 -3.48 -18.28
N TRP A 77 -7.33 -2.62 -17.55
CA TRP A 77 -6.56 -2.98 -16.38
C TRP A 77 -6.65 -1.91 -15.29
N ILE A 78 -6.79 -2.37 -14.07
CA ILE A 78 -6.74 -1.56 -12.86
C ILE A 78 -5.58 -2.06 -12.02
N VAL A 79 -4.64 -1.16 -11.73
CA VAL A 79 -3.54 -1.40 -10.80
C VAL A 79 -3.82 -0.62 -9.54
N ARG A 80 -3.97 -1.34 -8.43
CA ARG A 80 -4.16 -0.77 -7.11
C ARG A 80 -2.88 -0.90 -6.31
N THR A 81 -2.42 0.19 -5.71
CA THR A 81 -1.27 0.20 -4.79
C THR A 81 -1.49 1.17 -3.62
N ARG A 82 -0.73 0.96 -2.55
CA ARG A 82 -0.59 1.93 -1.46
C ARG A 82 0.40 3.04 -1.86
N VAL A 83 0.27 4.20 -1.21
CA VAL A 83 1.15 5.36 -1.40
C VAL A 83 2.51 5.23 -0.70
N ASP A 84 2.64 4.32 0.27
CA ASP A 84 3.89 3.97 0.95
C ASP A 84 4.63 2.80 0.26
N GLY A 85 4.25 2.49 -0.99
CA GLY A 85 4.92 1.48 -1.80
C GLY A 85 6.14 2.05 -2.54
N TYR A 86 7.29 1.41 -2.39
CA TYR A 86 8.46 1.64 -3.25
C TYR A 86 8.56 0.55 -4.31
N TRP A 87 8.81 0.95 -5.56
CA TRP A 87 8.87 0.05 -6.72
C TRP A 87 10.30 0.03 -7.23
N ASN A 88 10.93 -1.16 -7.23
CA ASN A 88 12.32 -1.32 -7.64
C ASN A 88 12.48 -1.73 -9.11
N ALA A 89 11.37 -2.01 -9.81
CA ALA A 89 11.31 -2.23 -11.25
C ALA A 89 9.88 -1.95 -11.78
N PRO A 90 9.72 -1.74 -13.10
CA PRO A 90 8.40 -1.67 -13.74
C PRO A 90 7.62 -2.98 -13.60
N LEU A 91 6.28 -2.90 -13.66
CA LEU A 91 5.45 -4.10 -13.79
C LEU A 91 5.63 -4.73 -15.16
N ASN A 92 5.93 -6.02 -15.16
CA ASN A 92 6.01 -6.79 -16.38
C ASN A 92 4.59 -7.14 -16.91
N PRO A 93 4.35 -7.07 -18.24
CA PRO A 93 3.11 -7.55 -18.87
C PRO A 93 2.59 -8.91 -18.40
N GLN A 94 3.47 -9.86 -18.02
CA GLN A 94 3.05 -11.17 -17.51
C GLN A 94 2.24 -11.11 -16.20
N HIS A 95 2.22 -9.97 -15.50
CA HIS A 95 1.40 -9.78 -14.31
C HIS A 95 -0.06 -9.39 -14.60
N PHE A 96 -0.39 -9.09 -15.86
CA PHE A 96 -1.71 -8.71 -16.33
C PHE A 96 -2.41 -9.94 -16.94
N VAL A 97 -3.13 -10.70 -16.12
CA VAL A 97 -3.72 -12.00 -16.50
C VAL A 97 -5.24 -11.88 -16.61
N ALA A 98 -5.79 -12.04 -17.81
CA ALA A 98 -7.21 -11.79 -18.06
C ALA A 98 -8.10 -12.74 -17.25
N GLY A 99 -9.19 -12.22 -16.69
CA GLY A 99 -10.12 -13.00 -15.87
C GLY A 99 -9.55 -13.45 -14.52
N ARG A 100 -8.34 -13.00 -14.15
CA ARG A 100 -7.70 -13.35 -12.87
C ARG A 100 -7.22 -12.10 -12.15
N TYR A 101 -7.34 -12.10 -10.83
CA TYR A 101 -6.77 -11.04 -10.00
C TYR A 101 -5.34 -11.40 -9.56
N THR A 102 -4.35 -10.60 -9.95
CA THR A 102 -2.95 -10.81 -9.57
C THR A 102 -2.67 -10.16 -8.22
N VAL A 103 -2.07 -10.91 -7.30
CA VAL A 103 -1.62 -10.46 -5.98
C VAL A 103 -0.14 -10.81 -5.75
N PRO A 104 0.56 -10.16 -4.81
CA PRO A 104 1.93 -10.49 -4.45
C PRO A 104 2.05 -11.87 -3.78
N SER A 105 3.04 -12.67 -4.18
CA SER A 105 3.31 -14.03 -3.67
C SER A 105 4.13 -14.06 -2.37
N GLY A 106 3.91 -13.11 -1.45
CA GLY A 106 4.70 -12.97 -0.23
C GLY A 106 4.18 -11.89 0.71
N SER A 107 4.81 -11.77 1.87
CA SER A 107 4.45 -10.86 2.96
C SER A 107 2.98 -10.99 3.40
N VAL A 108 2.49 -12.22 3.51
CA VAL A 108 1.11 -12.54 3.89
C VAL A 108 0.96 -12.72 5.40
N TYR A 109 -0.28 -12.70 5.89
CA TYR A 109 -0.71 -12.93 7.27
C TYR A 109 -1.92 -13.88 7.29
N GLY A 110 -1.76 -15.05 6.67
CA GLY A 110 -2.80 -16.10 6.60
C GLY A 110 -3.87 -15.91 5.51
N GLY A 111 -3.68 -14.98 4.58
CA GLY A 111 -4.60 -14.75 3.45
C GLY A 111 -3.86 -14.39 2.17
N LEU A 112 -4.42 -13.48 1.37
CA LEU A 112 -3.76 -12.91 0.20
C LEU A 112 -3.21 -11.52 0.52
N ASN A 113 -1.99 -11.23 0.07
CA ASN A 113 -1.40 -9.91 0.23
C ASN A 113 -2.24 -8.88 -0.54
N ASP A 114 -2.86 -7.96 0.18
CA ASP A 114 -3.82 -7.00 -0.33
C ASP A 114 -3.19 -5.61 -0.58
N ARG A 115 -1.86 -5.51 -0.59
CA ARG A 115 -1.13 -4.21 -0.65
C ARG A 115 -0.90 -3.71 -2.08
N LEU A 116 -0.83 -4.63 -3.03
CA LEU A 116 -0.84 -4.35 -4.47
C LEU A 116 -1.81 -5.34 -5.13
N GLY A 117 -2.55 -4.91 -6.14
CA GLY A 117 -3.34 -5.81 -6.96
C GLY A 117 -3.48 -5.33 -8.39
N ILE A 118 -3.62 -6.27 -9.32
CA ILE A 118 -3.78 -6.02 -10.75
C ILE A 118 -4.91 -6.90 -11.24
N GLY A 119 -5.89 -6.31 -11.92
CA GLY A 119 -6.98 -7.07 -12.54
C GLY A 119 -7.65 -6.28 -13.65
N ASP A 120 -8.44 -6.98 -14.45
CA ASP A 120 -9.42 -6.32 -15.31
C ASP A 120 -10.52 -5.64 -14.47
N PHE A 121 -11.43 -4.94 -15.13
CA PHE A 121 -12.53 -4.26 -14.44
C PHE A 121 -13.37 -5.20 -13.57
N TYR A 122 -13.68 -6.41 -14.05
CA TYR A 122 -14.58 -7.34 -13.37
C TYR A 122 -13.94 -7.90 -12.09
N THR A 123 -12.73 -8.42 -12.21
CA THR A 123 -11.95 -8.94 -11.08
C THR A 123 -11.61 -7.85 -10.07
N SER A 124 -11.28 -6.65 -10.54
CA SER A 124 -10.99 -5.50 -9.67
C SER A 124 -12.23 -4.99 -8.96
N LYS A 125 -13.39 -4.97 -9.61
CA LYS A 125 -14.65 -4.63 -8.94
C LYS A 125 -14.90 -5.56 -7.76
N ALA A 126 -14.79 -6.87 -7.98
CA ALA A 126 -14.92 -7.84 -6.91
C ALA A 126 -13.84 -7.68 -5.83
N ALA A 127 -12.58 -7.39 -6.20
CA ALA A 127 -11.47 -7.20 -5.25
C ALA A 127 -11.60 -5.94 -4.38
N LEU A 128 -12.13 -4.85 -4.93
CA LEU A 128 -12.22 -3.55 -4.26
C LEU A 128 -13.51 -3.35 -3.45
N SER A 129 -14.54 -4.18 -3.64
CA SER A 129 -15.81 -4.18 -2.88
C SER A 129 -15.66 -4.74 -1.45
N ARG A 130 -14.78 -4.13 -0.65
CA ARG A 130 -14.35 -4.67 0.65
C ARG A 130 -15.40 -4.59 1.76
N LEU A 131 -16.29 -3.59 1.74
CA LEU A 131 -17.41 -3.46 2.69
C LEU A 131 -18.68 -4.10 2.14
N SER A 132 -19.04 -3.80 0.89
CA SER A 132 -20.31 -4.26 0.30
C SER A 132 -20.42 -5.78 0.15
N LEU A 133 -19.31 -6.51 0.16
CA LEU A 133 -19.32 -7.98 0.11
C LEU A 133 -19.34 -8.65 1.49
N ILE A 134 -19.24 -7.91 2.59
CA ILE A 134 -19.26 -8.49 3.94
C ILE A 134 -20.55 -9.29 4.22
N PRO A 135 -21.77 -8.83 3.87
CA PRO A 135 -22.98 -9.63 4.07
C PRO A 135 -22.92 -10.98 3.36
N LYS A 136 -22.35 -11.04 2.15
CA LYS A 136 -22.18 -12.31 1.42
C LYS A 136 -21.19 -13.24 2.12
N LEU A 137 -20.11 -12.70 2.71
CA LEU A 137 -19.19 -13.48 3.52
C LEU A 137 -19.88 -14.03 4.78
N ASP A 138 -20.72 -13.22 5.43
CA ASP A 138 -21.48 -13.65 6.60
C ASP A 138 -22.44 -14.80 6.26
N SER A 139 -23.19 -14.67 5.15
CA SER A 139 -24.10 -15.72 4.64
C SER A 139 -23.37 -16.99 4.21
N ALA A 140 -22.13 -16.87 3.70
CA ALA A 140 -21.28 -18.01 3.38
C ALA A 140 -20.62 -18.65 4.63
N GLY A 141 -20.93 -18.16 5.83
CA GLY A 141 -20.46 -18.75 7.09
C GLY A 141 -19.06 -18.31 7.53
N TYR A 142 -18.44 -17.36 6.84
CA TYR A 142 -17.11 -16.87 7.24
C TYR A 142 -17.17 -16.07 8.54
N ARG A 143 -16.21 -16.29 9.43
CA ARG A 143 -16.12 -15.63 10.75
C ARG A 143 -14.69 -15.28 11.10
N ARG A 144 -14.51 -14.20 11.88
CA ARG A 144 -13.21 -13.81 12.49
C ARG A 144 -12.04 -13.72 11.48
N LEU A 145 -12.28 -13.16 10.31
CA LEU A 145 -11.27 -12.97 9.26
C LEU A 145 -10.49 -11.66 9.45
N ASN A 146 -9.17 -11.73 9.39
CA ASN A 146 -8.33 -10.53 9.28
C ASN A 146 -8.43 -9.94 7.85
N SER A 147 -7.75 -8.82 7.57
CA SER A 147 -7.82 -8.18 6.24
C SER A 147 -7.54 -9.13 5.08
N GLU A 148 -6.43 -9.86 5.14
CA GLU A 148 -5.97 -10.69 4.03
C GLU A 148 -6.82 -11.96 3.89
N SER A 149 -7.26 -12.56 4.99
CA SER A 149 -8.16 -13.71 4.96
C SER A 149 -9.56 -13.31 4.47
N ALA A 150 -10.05 -12.13 4.85
CA ALA A 150 -11.28 -11.55 4.29
C ALA A 150 -11.12 -11.23 2.81
N PHE A 151 -9.92 -10.86 2.36
CA PHE A 151 -9.65 -10.64 0.94
C PHE A 151 -9.70 -11.94 0.13
N LYS A 152 -9.06 -12.99 0.64
CA LYS A 152 -9.15 -14.33 0.05
C LYS A 152 -10.61 -14.83 -0.03
N ALA A 153 -11.33 -14.78 1.08
CA ALA A 153 -12.72 -15.22 1.17
C ALA A 153 -13.64 -14.48 0.20
N GLN A 154 -13.42 -13.17 0.02
CA GLN A 154 -14.15 -12.35 -0.94
C GLN A 154 -13.98 -12.84 -2.37
N LEU A 155 -12.73 -13.06 -2.81
CA LEU A 155 -12.48 -13.57 -4.17
C LEU A 155 -13.11 -14.94 -4.35
N THR A 156 -12.96 -15.84 -3.38
CA THR A 156 -13.57 -17.18 -3.41
C THR A 156 -15.10 -17.11 -3.49
N THR A 157 -15.74 -16.28 -2.66
CA THR A 157 -17.21 -16.15 -2.61
C THR A 157 -17.77 -15.52 -3.88
N GLN A 158 -17.00 -14.69 -4.58
CA GLN A 158 -17.37 -14.11 -5.88
C GLN A 158 -16.90 -14.97 -7.07
N ASN A 159 -16.37 -16.17 -6.83
CA ASN A 159 -15.83 -17.06 -7.86
C ASN A 159 -14.77 -16.38 -8.76
N ILE A 160 -13.94 -15.53 -8.16
CA ILE A 160 -12.84 -14.84 -8.84
C ILE A 160 -11.56 -15.64 -8.66
N ALA A 161 -11.02 -16.13 -9.79
CA ALA A 161 -9.70 -16.73 -9.81
C ALA A 161 -8.62 -15.68 -9.55
N TYR A 162 -7.54 -16.07 -8.86
CA TYR A 162 -6.40 -15.20 -8.59
C TYR A 162 -5.07 -15.88 -8.92
N VAL A 163 -4.01 -15.10 -9.11
CA VAL A 163 -2.63 -15.59 -9.24
C VAL A 163 -1.73 -14.87 -8.25
N GLU A 164 -0.81 -15.62 -7.65
CA GLU A 164 0.21 -15.07 -6.76
C GLU A 164 1.52 -14.94 -7.54
N ASN A 165 1.95 -13.70 -7.79
CA ASN A 165 3.16 -13.39 -8.55
C ASN A 165 4.19 -12.67 -7.70
N ARG A 166 5.48 -12.85 -8.04
CA ARG A 166 6.54 -12.01 -7.48
C ARG A 166 6.47 -10.63 -8.12
N LEU A 167 6.26 -9.59 -7.31
CA LEU A 167 6.04 -8.22 -7.79
C LEU A 167 7.15 -7.27 -7.31
N PRO A 168 7.59 -6.31 -8.14
CA PRO A 168 8.75 -5.47 -7.88
C PRO A 168 8.42 -4.28 -6.96
N PHE A 169 7.81 -4.55 -5.82
CA PHE A 169 7.47 -3.52 -4.84
C PHE A 169 7.70 -3.99 -3.40
N CYS A 170 7.88 -3.03 -2.51
CA CYS A 170 7.92 -3.23 -1.07
C CYS A 170 7.18 -2.09 -0.37
N VAL A 171 6.85 -2.28 0.90
CA VAL A 171 6.23 -1.25 1.74
C VAL A 171 7.30 -0.58 2.56
N VAL A 172 7.55 0.69 2.29
CA VAL A 172 8.51 1.49 3.04
C VAL A 172 8.00 1.66 4.46
N THR A 173 8.87 1.46 5.45
CA THR A 173 8.46 1.54 6.86
C THR A 173 9.51 2.20 7.74
N ASP A 174 9.02 3.02 8.65
CA ASP A 174 9.72 3.63 9.79
C ASP A 174 9.50 2.86 11.10
N ARG A 175 8.72 1.77 11.05
CA ARG A 175 8.41 0.95 12.22
C ARG A 175 9.63 0.16 12.67
N ARG A 176 9.72 -0.01 13.97
CA ARG A 176 10.73 -0.84 14.63
C ARG A 176 10.30 -2.30 14.64
N TYR A 177 11.21 -3.18 14.29
CA TYR A 177 11.04 -4.63 14.29
C TYR A 177 12.28 -5.28 14.90
N ARG A 178 12.09 -6.32 15.71
CA ARG A 178 13.21 -7.05 16.30
C ARG A 178 14.09 -7.66 15.20
N PHE A 179 15.40 -7.57 15.39
CA PHE A 179 16.40 -8.24 14.56
C PHE A 179 17.37 -9.07 15.44
N PRO A 180 17.69 -10.34 15.08
CA PRO A 180 16.99 -11.13 14.06
C PRO A 180 15.50 -11.35 14.44
N PRO A 181 14.60 -11.45 13.45
CA PRO A 181 13.18 -11.69 13.72
C PRO A 181 12.97 -13.07 14.37
N SER A 182 11.98 -13.17 15.26
CA SER A 182 11.50 -14.46 15.77
C SER A 182 10.68 -15.20 14.71
N HIS A 183 10.25 -16.45 14.96
CA HIS A 183 9.48 -17.26 14.01
C HIS A 183 8.27 -16.53 13.38
N MET A 184 7.55 -15.74 14.19
CA MET A 184 6.43 -14.88 13.76
C MET A 184 6.85 -13.40 13.71
N GLY A 185 8.10 -13.13 13.38
CA GLY A 185 8.68 -11.81 13.23
C GLY A 185 8.47 -11.24 11.82
N VAL A 186 8.76 -9.95 11.67
CA VAL A 186 8.65 -9.24 10.39
C VAL A 186 10.06 -8.93 9.90
N PRO A 187 10.57 -9.62 8.86
CA PRO A 187 11.83 -9.27 8.25
C PRO A 187 11.69 -7.93 7.50
N VAL A 188 12.74 -7.10 7.57
CA VAL A 188 12.79 -5.82 6.84
C VAL A 188 13.90 -5.89 5.81
N ALA A 189 13.53 -5.83 4.53
CA ALA A 189 14.45 -5.85 3.43
C ALA A 189 15.16 -4.50 3.25
N ALA A 190 16.41 -4.53 2.83
CA ALA A 190 17.09 -3.35 2.31
C ALA A 190 16.41 -2.91 1.01
N LEU A 191 16.16 -1.61 0.87
CA LEU A 191 15.60 -1.03 -0.35
C LEU A 191 16.52 -1.28 -1.57
N SER A 192 17.82 -1.47 -1.34
CA SER A 192 18.83 -1.88 -2.34
C SER A 192 18.77 -3.36 -2.74
N SER A 193 17.89 -4.16 -2.16
CA SER A 193 17.78 -5.59 -2.49
C SER A 193 17.47 -5.77 -3.99
N PRO A 194 18.07 -6.78 -4.65
CA PRO A 194 17.81 -7.03 -6.08
C PRO A 194 16.32 -7.27 -6.41
N GLY A 195 15.58 -7.88 -5.50
CA GLY A 195 14.15 -8.17 -5.65
C GLY A 195 13.84 -9.26 -6.68
N PRO A 196 12.55 -9.46 -7.02
CA PRO A 196 11.38 -8.70 -6.56
C PRO A 196 11.05 -8.90 -5.08
N LEU A 197 10.68 -7.81 -4.38
CA LEU A 197 10.43 -7.79 -2.93
C LEU A 197 9.01 -8.24 -2.52
N SER A 198 8.07 -8.23 -3.46
CA SER A 198 6.72 -8.82 -3.34
C SER A 198 5.96 -8.39 -2.07
N GLY A 199 6.02 -7.10 -1.74
CA GLY A 199 5.27 -6.50 -0.65
C GLY A 199 5.91 -6.62 0.73
N ALA A 200 7.15 -7.12 0.82
CA ALA A 200 7.93 -7.11 2.05
C ALA A 200 8.02 -5.70 2.65
N LYS A 201 8.23 -5.63 3.97
CA LYS A 201 8.65 -4.38 4.59
C LYS A 201 10.06 -4.04 4.12
N CYS A 202 10.31 -2.78 3.82
CA CYS A 202 11.62 -2.31 3.38
C CYS A 202 11.95 -0.92 3.91
N ARG A 203 13.24 -0.57 3.88
CA ARG A 203 13.72 0.80 4.11
C ARG A 203 15.12 1.00 3.54
N PRO A 204 15.51 2.26 3.24
CA PRO A 204 16.88 2.57 2.89
C PRO A 204 17.78 2.30 4.09
N CYS A 205 18.68 1.34 3.95
CA CYS A 205 19.61 0.93 5.01
C CYS A 205 20.87 0.33 4.40
N THR A 206 21.91 0.22 5.22
CA THR A 206 23.06 -0.64 4.97
C THR A 206 22.68 -2.06 5.40
N PRO A 207 22.65 -3.04 4.49
CA PRO A 207 22.19 -4.37 4.86
C PRO A 207 23.19 -5.07 5.79
N VAL A 208 22.71 -5.45 6.97
CA VAL A 208 23.49 -6.14 8.02
C VAL A 208 23.56 -7.65 7.79
N CYS A 209 22.72 -8.18 6.90
CA CYS A 209 22.59 -9.60 6.67
C CYS A 209 22.37 -9.87 5.18
N LYS A 210 23.33 -10.61 4.59
CA LYS A 210 23.42 -10.93 3.16
C LYS A 210 23.73 -12.41 2.97
N GLY A 211 23.42 -12.95 1.78
CA GLY A 211 23.78 -14.31 1.40
C GLY A 211 23.30 -15.35 2.41
N ARG A 212 24.25 -16.13 2.98
CA ARG A 212 23.95 -17.20 3.94
C ARG A 212 23.20 -16.71 5.19
N CYS A 213 23.52 -15.53 5.70
CA CYS A 213 22.79 -14.97 6.85
C CYS A 213 21.28 -14.83 6.55
N VAL A 214 20.92 -14.39 5.34
CA VAL A 214 19.51 -14.26 4.92
C VAL A 214 18.86 -15.63 4.84
N ALA A 215 19.59 -16.64 4.38
CA ALA A 215 19.09 -18.01 4.33
C ALA A 215 18.73 -18.52 5.73
N ASP A 216 19.64 -18.33 6.69
CA ASP A 216 19.45 -18.77 8.07
C ASP A 216 18.26 -18.04 8.71
N VAL A 217 18.22 -16.71 8.63
CA VAL A 217 17.11 -15.90 9.17
C VAL A 217 15.79 -16.28 8.52
N MET A 218 15.70 -16.25 7.19
CA MET A 218 14.44 -16.43 6.47
C MET A 218 13.95 -17.89 6.47
N SER A 219 14.81 -18.87 6.72
CA SER A 219 14.40 -20.27 6.92
C SER A 219 13.72 -20.51 8.27
N SER A 220 14.00 -19.67 9.27
CA SER A 220 13.43 -19.79 10.62
C SER A 220 12.03 -19.19 10.75
N LEU A 221 11.57 -18.44 9.74
CA LEU A 221 10.30 -17.72 9.75
C LEU A 221 9.14 -18.56 9.21
N ASP A 222 7.94 -18.30 9.70
CA ASP A 222 6.71 -18.86 9.13
C ASP A 222 6.44 -18.25 7.74
N LYS A 223 6.35 -19.10 6.71
CA LYS A 223 6.05 -18.70 5.33
C LYS A 223 4.71 -17.98 5.17
N ARG A 224 3.77 -18.19 6.11
CA ARG A 224 2.45 -17.58 6.14
C ARG A 224 2.40 -16.27 6.95
N TRP A 225 3.57 -15.79 7.42
CA TRP A 225 3.68 -14.59 8.24
C TRP A 225 4.83 -13.67 7.80
N SER A 226 4.51 -12.59 7.10
CA SER A 226 5.43 -11.55 6.63
C SER A 226 6.63 -12.02 5.77
N TRP A 227 6.74 -13.33 5.53
CA TRP A 227 7.80 -13.96 4.77
C TRP A 227 7.65 -13.67 3.27
N THR A 228 8.76 -13.46 2.59
CA THR A 228 8.80 -13.28 1.13
C THR A 228 9.92 -14.12 0.53
N ASN A 229 9.81 -14.43 -0.75
CA ASN A 229 10.79 -15.26 -1.43
C ASN A 229 12.16 -14.55 -1.51
N TRP A 230 13.14 -15.13 -0.85
CA TRP A 230 14.52 -14.64 -0.73
C TRP A 230 15.54 -15.45 -1.54
N ARG A 231 15.09 -16.52 -2.22
CA ARG A 231 15.97 -17.42 -2.97
C ARG A 231 16.71 -16.67 -4.07
N ASN A 232 17.85 -17.22 -4.50
CA ASN A 232 18.72 -16.64 -5.53
C ASN A 232 19.25 -15.25 -5.17
N GLY A 233 19.42 -14.96 -3.87
CA GLY A 233 20.00 -13.70 -3.40
C GLY A 233 19.14 -12.47 -3.64
N THR A 234 17.82 -12.63 -3.78
CA THR A 234 16.94 -11.51 -4.13
C THR A 234 16.68 -10.54 -2.97
N ILE A 235 17.09 -10.89 -1.75
CA ILE A 235 16.81 -10.11 -0.53
C ILE A 235 18.09 -9.97 0.28
N GLU A 236 18.31 -8.75 0.77
CA GLU A 236 19.23 -8.42 1.85
C GLU A 236 18.42 -7.79 2.99
N LEU A 237 18.83 -7.96 4.25
CA LEU A 237 18.04 -7.52 5.41
C LEU A 237 18.70 -6.34 6.16
N CYS A 238 17.85 -5.43 6.64
CA CYS A 238 18.23 -4.34 7.54
C CYS A 238 18.04 -4.73 9.01
N ASP A 239 18.83 -4.16 9.93
CA ASP A 239 18.54 -4.20 11.37
C ASP A 239 17.49 -3.17 11.75
N ALA A 240 16.25 -3.62 11.96
CA ALA A 240 15.09 -2.78 12.22
C ALA A 240 14.77 -2.51 13.68
N HIS A 241 15.68 -2.83 14.61
CA HIS A 241 15.39 -2.60 16.02
C HIS A 241 15.22 -1.11 16.33
N GLY A 242 16.00 -0.26 15.64
CA GLY A 242 16.00 1.20 15.77
C GLY A 242 15.19 1.93 14.69
N GLY A 243 15.35 3.26 14.64
CA GLY A 243 14.80 4.09 13.58
C GLY A 243 15.49 3.87 12.23
N TRP A 244 15.33 4.84 11.32
CA TRP A 244 16.19 4.91 10.14
C TRP A 244 17.62 5.27 10.57
N GLU A 245 18.60 4.68 9.90
CA GLU A 245 20.02 4.90 10.21
C GLU A 245 20.49 6.30 9.80
N ASP A 246 21.55 6.78 10.43
CA ASP A 246 22.19 8.03 10.02
C ASP A 246 22.69 7.91 8.58
N GLY A 247 22.33 8.89 7.75
CA GLY A 247 22.67 8.87 6.32
C GLY A 247 21.75 8.01 5.45
N TRP A 248 20.61 7.54 5.96
CA TRP A 248 19.60 6.83 5.16
C TRP A 248 19.20 7.61 3.90
N GLU A 249 19.21 8.95 3.95
CA GLU A 249 18.92 9.80 2.80
C GLU A 249 19.87 9.55 1.64
N MET A 250 21.16 9.39 1.91
CA MET A 250 22.18 9.13 0.88
C MET A 250 21.95 7.75 0.25
N ILE A 251 21.56 6.77 1.07
CA ILE A 251 21.24 5.41 0.60
C ILE A 251 19.98 5.44 -0.26
N PHE A 252 18.94 6.13 0.19
CA PHE A 252 17.72 6.31 -0.58
C PHE A 252 18.02 6.99 -1.92
N ASP A 253 18.75 8.11 -1.89
CA ASP A 253 19.04 8.90 -3.09
C ASP A 253 19.86 8.09 -4.12
N ARG A 254 20.81 7.29 -3.65
CA ARG A 254 21.61 6.37 -4.49
C ARG A 254 20.74 5.28 -5.13
N VAL A 255 19.83 4.67 -4.37
CA VAL A 255 19.06 3.50 -4.82
C VAL A 255 17.80 3.89 -5.60
N ALA A 256 17.07 4.90 -5.14
CA ALA A 256 15.84 5.39 -5.75
C ALA A 256 16.10 6.26 -6.99
N GLY A 257 17.32 6.78 -7.13
CA GLY A 257 17.74 7.61 -8.25
C GLY A 257 17.33 9.07 -8.12
N LYS A 258 17.88 9.90 -9.02
CA LYS A 258 17.85 11.37 -8.93
C LYS A 258 16.44 11.95 -8.79
N LYS A 259 15.47 11.43 -9.54
CA LYS A 259 14.08 11.96 -9.56
C LYS A 259 13.37 11.80 -8.21
N LEU A 260 13.47 10.62 -7.60
CA LEU A 260 12.84 10.36 -6.30
C LEU A 260 13.61 11.06 -5.17
N ALA A 261 14.94 11.14 -5.28
CA ALA A 261 15.80 11.91 -4.39
C ALA A 261 15.41 13.39 -4.36
N GLU A 262 15.13 13.97 -5.55
CA GLU A 262 14.66 15.35 -5.68
C GLU A 262 13.31 15.55 -4.99
N GLY A 263 12.33 14.69 -5.25
CA GLY A 263 11.01 14.76 -4.59
C GLY A 263 11.11 14.67 -3.07
N ARG A 264 12.01 13.84 -2.54
CA ARG A 264 12.26 13.75 -1.08
C ARG A 264 12.80 15.07 -0.52
N ARG A 265 13.79 15.69 -1.19
CA ARG A 265 14.35 16.98 -0.76
C ARG A 265 13.33 18.10 -0.85
N GLN A 266 12.58 18.16 -1.95
CA GLN A 266 11.47 19.11 -2.13
C GLN A 266 10.48 19.02 -0.98
N VAL A 267 10.04 17.82 -0.58
CA VAL A 267 9.11 17.64 0.55
C VAL A 267 9.72 18.05 1.89
N LYS A 268 11.03 17.83 2.09
CA LYS A 268 11.72 18.17 3.34
C LYS A 268 11.72 19.68 3.58
N ASP A 269 11.96 20.45 2.54
CA ASP A 269 12.14 21.90 2.61
C ASP A 269 10.88 22.65 2.09
N LEU A 270 9.76 21.95 1.92
CA LEU A 270 8.53 22.49 1.34
C LEU A 270 7.90 23.56 2.22
N MET A 271 7.73 24.76 1.67
CA MET A 271 7.06 25.87 2.36
C MET A 271 5.54 25.77 2.24
N PHE A 272 4.82 26.40 3.16
CA PHE A 272 3.35 26.40 3.18
C PHE A 272 2.78 26.95 1.87
N GLU A 273 3.29 28.07 1.39
CA GLU A 273 2.84 28.72 0.15
C GLU A 273 3.11 27.86 -1.08
N GLU A 274 4.25 27.18 -1.13
CA GLU A 274 4.61 26.24 -2.20
C GLU A 274 3.69 25.03 -2.19
N CYS A 275 3.43 24.45 -1.02
CA CYS A 275 2.47 23.36 -0.85
C CYS A 275 1.07 23.74 -1.37
N VAL A 276 0.58 24.92 -0.98
CA VAL A 276 -0.73 25.44 -1.42
C VAL A 276 -0.75 25.63 -2.94
N ALA A 277 0.31 26.21 -3.50
CA ALA A 277 0.44 26.40 -4.94
C ALA A 277 0.46 25.06 -5.70
N ASP A 278 1.19 24.07 -5.19
CA ASP A 278 1.30 22.73 -5.75
C ASP A 278 -0.06 22.02 -5.79
N PHE A 279 -0.84 22.08 -4.70
CA PHE A 279 -2.20 21.51 -4.67
C PHE A 279 -3.16 22.25 -5.62
N ARG A 280 -3.04 23.57 -5.75
CA ARG A 280 -3.82 24.34 -6.73
C ARG A 280 -3.46 23.95 -8.15
N GLU A 281 -2.19 23.71 -8.45
CA GLU A 281 -1.74 23.19 -9.76
C GLU A 281 -2.30 21.79 -10.02
N MET A 282 -2.22 20.91 -9.03
CA MET A 282 -2.78 19.55 -9.10
C MET A 282 -4.30 19.56 -9.34
N LYS A 283 -5.03 20.44 -8.64
CA LYS A 283 -6.49 20.58 -8.77
C LYS A 283 -6.92 20.98 -10.17
N LYS A 284 -6.14 21.83 -10.87
CA LYS A 284 -6.41 22.21 -12.27
C LYS A 284 -6.35 21.03 -13.24
N LYS A 285 -5.62 19.97 -12.90
CA LYS A 285 -5.42 18.78 -13.75
C LYS A 285 -6.44 17.67 -13.45
N ALA A 286 -7.10 17.72 -12.30
CA ALA A 286 -8.03 16.68 -11.87
C ALA A 286 -9.42 16.90 -12.48
N VAL A 287 -10.02 15.86 -13.07
CA VAL A 287 -11.41 15.95 -13.56
C VAL A 287 -12.38 16.11 -12.38
N ASN A 288 -12.15 15.35 -11.31
CA ASN A 288 -12.95 15.40 -10.09
C ASN A 288 -12.08 15.64 -8.86
N TRP A 289 -12.44 16.62 -8.02
CA TRP A 289 -11.70 17.01 -6.81
C TRP A 289 -12.60 16.97 -5.58
N GLU A 290 -12.40 15.97 -4.72
CA GLU A 290 -13.07 15.84 -3.42
C GLU A 290 -12.00 15.87 -2.30
N ALA A 291 -11.60 17.08 -1.90
CA ALA A 291 -10.65 17.25 -0.80
C ALA A 291 -10.90 18.56 -0.06
N PRO A 292 -10.42 18.69 1.20
CA PRO A 292 -10.29 19.97 1.88
C PRO A 292 -9.53 21.00 1.04
N THR A 293 -9.57 22.25 1.48
CA THR A 293 -8.80 23.32 0.84
C THR A 293 -7.30 23.01 0.89
N PRO A 294 -6.51 23.42 -0.11
CA PRO A 294 -5.05 23.32 -0.07
C PRO A 294 -4.45 23.85 1.24
N GLU A 295 -4.99 24.95 1.77
CA GLU A 295 -4.59 25.59 3.01
C GLU A 295 -4.79 24.66 4.21
N GLU A 296 -5.94 23.99 4.31
CA GLU A 296 -6.21 22.99 5.36
C GLU A 296 -5.26 21.79 5.23
N ILE A 297 -5.04 21.28 4.01
CA ILE A 297 -4.16 20.11 3.79
C ILE A 297 -2.72 20.43 4.19
N CYS A 298 -2.21 21.58 3.75
CA CYS A 298 -0.83 22.00 4.02
C CYS A 298 -0.65 22.39 5.49
N GLY A 299 -1.61 23.11 6.08
CA GLY A 299 -1.54 23.62 7.45
C GLY A 299 -1.57 22.55 8.53
N LEU A 300 -2.08 21.35 8.24
CA LEU A 300 -2.02 20.22 9.19
C LEU A 300 -0.59 19.70 9.42
N GLY A 301 0.26 19.75 8.39
CA GLY A 301 1.57 19.10 8.40
C GLY A 301 2.73 20.08 8.45
N LEU A 302 2.62 21.17 7.70
CA LEU A 302 3.58 22.26 7.65
C LEU A 302 3.15 23.26 8.73
N LYS A 303 3.81 23.22 9.88
CA LYS A 303 3.57 24.21 10.94
C LYS A 303 3.75 25.60 10.32
N ILE A 304 2.68 26.40 10.32
CA ILE A 304 2.79 27.82 10.00
C ILE A 304 3.64 28.40 11.12
N THR A 305 4.92 28.67 10.85
CA THR A 305 5.69 29.56 11.72
C THR A 305 5.15 30.95 11.43
N PRO A 306 4.44 31.62 12.36
CA PRO A 306 4.12 33.02 12.17
C PRO A 306 5.44 33.76 12.00
N LYS A 307 5.59 34.51 10.91
CA LYS A 307 6.65 35.53 10.82
C LYS A 307 6.35 36.65 11.81
#